data_AF-A0A1J1LTA9-F1
#
_entry.id   AF-A0A1J1LTA9-F1
#
_cell.length_a   1.000
_cell.length_b   1.000
_cell.length_c   1.000
_cell.angle_alpha   90.00
_cell.angle_beta   90.00
_cell.angle_gamma   90.00
#
_symmetry.space_group_name_H-M   'P 1'
#
loop_
_entity.id
_entity.type
_entity.pdbx_description
1 polymer ?
#
loop_
_entity_poly.entity_id
_entity_poly.type
_entity_poly.pdbx_seq_one_letter_code
_entity_poly.pdbx_strand_id
1 'polypeptide(L)'
;MRAWARKRGKGDINKDKYWRTVGDRNWCFSTEDGLKLLTHDSTPIVRHTKVKGEASPFDGNWIYWSKRRGEYPETPKRVATLIKKQKSICPHCGLYFTSTDIVEVDHIIPTTLGGKDTYENWQLLHKHCHDIKTANDGSLTKSKQLPIVENYDNNPF
;
A
#
# COMPACT_ATOMS: atom_id res chain seq x y z
N MET A 1 31.22 -21.62 7.37
CA MET A 1 30.56 -22.14 6.14
C MET A 1 31.05 -23.53 5.73
N ARG A 2 32.37 -23.80 5.65
CA ARG A 2 32.92 -25.15 5.32
C ARG A 2 32.50 -26.26 6.29
N ALA A 3 32.43 -25.97 7.59
CA ALA A 3 31.99 -26.92 8.62
C ALA A 3 30.51 -27.32 8.45
N TRP A 4 29.64 -26.40 8.00
CA TRP A 4 28.24 -26.69 7.71
C TRP A 4 28.07 -27.62 6.52
N ALA A 5 28.85 -27.39 5.44
CA ALA A 5 28.84 -28.24 4.25
C ALA A 5 29.31 -29.69 4.56
N ARG A 6 30.31 -29.84 5.44
CA ARG A 6 30.76 -31.14 5.95
C ARG A 6 29.66 -31.86 6.74
N LYS A 7 28.98 -31.16 7.65
CA LYS A 7 27.94 -31.75 8.51
C LYS A 7 26.71 -32.20 7.73
N ARG A 8 26.39 -31.52 6.61
CA ARG A 8 25.26 -31.87 5.73
C ARG A 8 25.60 -32.93 4.69
N GLY A 9 26.87 -33.12 4.34
CA GLY A 9 27.32 -34.23 3.51
C GLY A 9 27.41 -35.50 4.35
N LYS A 10 27.06 -36.65 3.77
CA LYS A 10 27.20 -37.96 4.42
C LYS A 10 28.69 -38.38 4.46
N GLY A 11 29.51 -37.66 5.25
CA GLY A 11 30.95 -37.94 5.40
C GLY A 11 31.87 -37.12 4.50
N ASP A 12 31.43 -36.78 3.27
CA ASP A 12 32.19 -35.93 2.34
C ASP A 12 31.67 -34.50 2.26
N ILE A 13 32.55 -33.54 1.94
CA ILE A 13 32.13 -32.18 1.57
C ILE A 13 31.26 -32.28 0.31
N ASN A 14 29.94 -32.25 0.46
CA ASN A 14 29.01 -32.06 -0.66
C ASN A 14 28.89 -30.56 -0.97
N LYS A 15 30.03 -29.93 -1.31
CA LYS A 15 30.06 -28.49 -1.58
C LYS A 15 29.30 -28.18 -2.87
N ASP A 16 29.48 -28.97 -3.91
CA ASP A 16 29.03 -28.62 -5.27
C ASP A 16 27.50 -28.64 -5.39
N LYS A 17 26.80 -29.35 -4.49
CA LYS A 17 25.34 -29.29 -4.39
C LYS A 17 24.81 -27.93 -3.94
N TYR A 18 25.46 -27.30 -2.97
CA TYR A 18 24.95 -26.09 -2.29
C TYR A 18 25.77 -24.82 -2.56
N TRP A 19 27.04 -24.96 -2.94
CA TRP A 19 28.01 -23.89 -3.10
C TRP A 19 28.48 -23.87 -4.55
N ARG A 20 28.08 -22.84 -5.29
CA ARG A 20 28.38 -22.69 -6.72
C ARG A 20 29.09 -21.37 -6.98
N THR A 21 29.62 -21.24 -8.19
CA THR A 21 30.12 -19.96 -8.71
C THR A 21 28.97 -19.25 -9.41
N VAL A 22 28.72 -17.99 -9.05
CA VAL A 22 27.65 -17.16 -9.62
C VAL A 22 28.26 -15.84 -10.07
N GLY A 23 28.39 -15.64 -11.38
CA GLY A 23 29.19 -14.54 -11.95
C GLY A 23 30.65 -14.66 -11.49
N ASP A 24 31.22 -13.56 -11.02
CA ASP A 24 32.63 -13.53 -10.56
C ASP A 24 32.80 -14.06 -9.12
N ARG A 25 31.71 -14.50 -8.47
CA ARG A 25 31.73 -14.88 -7.05
C ARG A 25 31.76 -16.38 -6.86
N ASN A 26 32.78 -16.86 -6.15
CA ASN A 26 32.91 -18.25 -5.74
C ASN A 26 32.27 -18.49 -4.37
N TRP A 27 31.93 -19.75 -4.06
CA TRP A 27 31.31 -20.13 -2.78
C TRP A 27 29.99 -19.38 -2.49
N CYS A 28 29.14 -19.23 -3.50
CA CYS A 28 27.78 -18.70 -3.34
C CYS A 28 26.83 -19.84 -2.96
N PHE A 29 26.02 -19.63 -1.91
CA PHE A 29 24.94 -20.55 -1.58
C PHE A 29 23.82 -20.43 -2.60
N SER A 30 23.56 -21.49 -3.37
CA SER A 30 22.53 -21.49 -4.42
C SER A 30 21.96 -22.89 -4.68
N THR A 31 20.71 -22.93 -5.13
CA THR A 31 20.04 -24.16 -5.58
C THR A 31 20.37 -24.48 -7.04
N GLU A 32 20.01 -25.68 -7.50
CA GLU A 32 20.09 -26.08 -8.92
C GLU A 32 19.14 -25.26 -9.78
N ASP A 33 17.98 -24.88 -9.24
CA ASP A 33 16.96 -24.06 -9.89
C ASP A 33 17.35 -22.57 -10.02
N GLY A 34 18.59 -22.21 -9.66
CA GLY A 34 19.13 -20.86 -9.83
C GLY A 34 18.78 -19.86 -8.71
N LEU A 35 18.08 -20.29 -7.66
CA LEU A 35 17.87 -19.44 -6.48
C LEU A 35 19.20 -19.28 -5.74
N LYS A 36 19.57 -18.04 -5.46
CA LYS A 36 20.82 -17.69 -4.76
C LYS A 36 20.53 -16.82 -3.56
N LEU A 37 21.38 -16.92 -2.54
CA LEU A 37 21.30 -16.01 -1.41
C LEU A 37 21.60 -14.57 -1.86
N LEU A 38 20.70 -13.63 -1.54
CA LEU A 38 20.93 -12.21 -1.76
C LEU A 38 22.03 -11.71 -0.83
N THR A 39 22.88 -10.85 -1.36
CA THR A 39 23.98 -10.23 -0.62
C THR A 39 23.64 -8.78 -0.31
N HIS A 40 24.24 -8.21 0.73
CA HIS A 40 23.91 -6.83 1.16
C HIS A 40 24.12 -5.79 0.05
N ASP A 41 25.13 -5.97 -0.80
CA ASP A 41 25.43 -5.16 -1.99
C ASP A 41 24.38 -5.29 -3.11
N SER A 42 23.61 -6.39 -3.13
CA SER A 42 22.54 -6.58 -4.11
C SER A 42 21.28 -5.77 -3.81
N THR A 43 21.16 -5.22 -2.59
CA THR A 43 20.06 -4.33 -2.21
C THR A 43 20.40 -2.89 -2.61
N PRO A 44 19.66 -2.27 -3.54
CA PRO A 44 19.94 -0.91 -3.96
C PRO A 44 19.75 0.08 -2.81
N ILE A 45 20.68 1.03 -2.68
CA ILE A 45 20.58 2.11 -1.69
C ILE A 45 19.60 3.16 -2.22
N VAL A 46 18.33 3.10 -1.78
CA VAL A 46 17.32 4.13 -2.08
C VAL A 46 17.44 5.27 -1.07
N ARG A 47 17.84 6.46 -1.54
CA ARG A 47 17.95 7.65 -0.69
C ARG A 47 16.58 8.31 -0.54
N HIS A 48 16.15 8.49 0.71
CA HIS A 48 14.88 9.13 1.06
C HIS A 48 15.14 10.57 1.53
N THR A 49 14.25 11.49 1.18
CA THR A 49 14.33 12.88 1.63
C THR A 49 14.12 12.95 3.14
N LYS A 50 15.08 13.50 3.90
CA LYS A 50 14.93 13.70 5.36
C LYS A 50 13.81 14.68 5.69
N VAL A 51 13.30 14.61 6.92
CA VAL A 51 12.42 15.66 7.48
C VAL A 51 13.25 16.94 7.66
N LYS A 52 12.67 18.11 7.34
CA LYS A 52 13.37 19.40 7.45
C LYS A 52 13.55 19.80 8.92
N GLY A 53 14.79 19.92 9.38
CA GLY A 53 15.13 20.53 10.68
C GLY A 53 14.30 19.99 11.83
N GLU A 54 13.67 20.90 12.58
CA GLU A 54 12.80 20.61 13.74
C GLU A 54 11.33 20.37 13.37
N ALA A 55 11.01 20.18 12.08
CA ALA A 55 9.63 19.99 11.65
C ALA A 55 9.01 18.76 12.33
N SER A 56 7.82 18.95 12.88
CA SER A 56 7.04 17.93 13.58
C SER A 56 5.65 17.83 12.96
N PRO A 57 5.03 16.65 12.83
CA PRO A 57 3.65 16.54 12.32
C PRO A 57 2.62 17.42 13.06
N PHE A 58 2.97 17.90 14.25
CA PHE A 58 2.15 18.73 15.12
C PHE A 58 2.60 20.20 15.19
N ASP A 59 3.54 20.63 14.35
CA ASP A 59 4.06 22.01 14.31
C ASP A 59 3.12 23.03 13.62
N GLY A 60 1.95 22.59 13.15
CA GLY A 60 0.99 23.41 12.43
C GLY A 60 1.37 23.70 10.97
N ASN A 61 2.48 23.16 10.46
CA ASN A 61 2.90 23.33 9.07
C ASN A 61 2.19 22.34 8.14
N TRP A 62 0.86 22.51 8.00
CA TRP A 62 0.01 21.64 7.20
C TRP A 62 0.44 21.54 5.74
N ILE A 63 0.94 22.64 5.18
CA ILE A 63 1.42 22.71 3.79
C ILE A 63 2.61 21.78 3.58
N TYR A 64 3.60 21.83 4.49
CA TYR A 64 4.77 20.96 4.41
C TYR A 64 4.40 19.50 4.54
N TRP A 65 3.61 19.13 5.56
CA TRP A 65 3.24 17.75 5.82
C TRP A 65 2.36 17.16 4.73
N SER A 66 1.46 17.95 4.16
CA SER A 66 0.62 17.48 3.07
C SER A 66 1.37 17.30 1.76
N LYS A 67 2.26 18.23 1.41
CA LYS A 67 3.14 18.07 0.25
C LYS A 67 4.05 16.84 0.42
N ARG A 68 4.64 16.69 1.61
CA ARG A 68 5.52 15.56 1.94
C ARG A 68 4.80 14.22 1.85
N ARG A 69 3.51 14.14 2.21
CA ARG A 69 2.69 12.94 2.01
C ARG A 69 2.60 12.55 0.54
N GLY A 70 2.39 13.51 -0.36
CA GLY A 70 2.35 13.26 -1.81
C GLY A 70 3.68 12.82 -2.40
N GLU A 71 4.81 13.23 -1.80
CA GLU A 71 6.17 12.87 -2.23
C GLU A 71 6.73 11.61 -1.55
N TYR A 72 6.03 11.08 -0.55
CA TYR A 72 6.50 9.92 0.20
C TYR A 72 6.55 8.66 -0.68
N PRO A 73 7.68 7.92 -0.72
CA PRO A 73 7.85 6.81 -1.68
C PRO A 73 6.83 5.67 -1.56
N GLU A 74 6.30 5.41 -0.36
CA GLU A 74 5.29 4.35 -0.19
C GLU A 74 3.86 4.85 -0.44
N THR A 75 3.68 6.15 -0.74
CA THR A 75 2.37 6.67 -1.13
C THR A 75 1.98 6.09 -2.49
N PRO A 76 0.83 5.42 -2.60
CA PRO A 76 0.37 4.90 -3.89
C PRO A 76 0.30 6.02 -4.93
N LYS A 77 0.76 5.76 -6.15
CA LYS A 77 0.78 6.77 -7.24
C LYS A 77 -0.58 7.44 -7.44
N ARG A 78 -1.68 6.69 -7.34
CA ARG A 78 -3.05 7.22 -7.42
C ARG A 78 -3.33 8.28 -6.37
N VAL A 79 -2.95 8.00 -5.11
CA VAL A 79 -3.11 8.93 -3.98
C VAL A 79 -2.23 10.17 -4.17
N ALA A 80 -0.96 10.00 -4.54
CA ALA A 80 -0.05 11.11 -4.79
C ALA A 80 -0.56 12.06 -5.90
N THR A 81 -1.09 11.49 -6.99
CA THR A 81 -1.71 12.25 -8.09
C THR A 81 -2.93 13.04 -7.61
N LEU A 82 -3.80 12.43 -6.79
CA LEU A 82 -4.99 13.10 -6.26
C LEU A 82 -4.66 14.19 -5.25
N ILE A 83 -3.67 13.96 -4.36
CA ILE A 83 -3.16 15.01 -3.45
C ILE A 83 -2.71 16.22 -4.26
N LYS A 84 -1.94 16.02 -5.34
CA LYS A 84 -1.49 17.10 -6.21
C LYS A 84 -2.66 17.80 -6.92
N LYS A 85 -3.62 17.04 -7.47
CA LYS A 85 -4.81 17.56 -8.15
C LYS A 85 -5.67 18.43 -7.22
N GLN A 86 -5.87 17.98 -5.98
CA GLN A 86 -6.70 18.64 -4.97
C GLN A 86 -5.96 19.70 -4.16
N LYS A 87 -4.70 20.01 -4.52
CA LYS A 87 -3.84 20.94 -3.77
C LYS A 87 -3.80 20.59 -2.28
N SER A 88 -3.69 19.30 -1.99
CA SER A 88 -3.55 18.78 -0.63
C SER A 88 -4.78 18.98 0.29
N ILE A 89 -5.93 19.36 -0.25
CA ILE A 89 -7.15 19.66 0.52
C ILE A 89 -8.23 18.59 0.27
N CYS A 90 -8.90 18.18 1.33
CA CYS A 90 -10.07 17.30 1.26
C CYS A 90 -11.29 18.11 0.76
N PRO A 91 -11.93 17.71 -0.36
CA PRO A 91 -13.08 18.44 -0.91
C PRO A 91 -14.33 18.37 -0.03
N HIS A 92 -14.39 17.45 0.93
CA HIS A 92 -15.53 17.31 1.83
C HIS A 92 -15.42 18.20 3.08
N CYS A 93 -14.30 18.17 3.81
CA CYS A 93 -14.13 18.97 5.04
C CYS A 93 -13.28 20.23 4.87
N GLY A 94 -12.61 20.42 3.74
CA GLY A 94 -11.74 21.58 3.49
C GLY A 94 -10.40 21.55 4.24
N LEU A 95 -10.10 20.48 4.99
CA LEU A 95 -8.84 20.33 5.72
C LEU A 95 -7.73 19.71 4.87
N TYR A 96 -6.49 19.97 5.25
CA TYR A 96 -5.31 19.36 4.61
C TYR A 96 -5.18 17.87 4.93
N PHE A 97 -4.61 17.10 4.00
CA PHE A 97 -4.17 15.73 4.29
C PHE A 97 -2.84 15.77 5.05
N THR A 98 -2.80 15.27 6.27
CA THR A 98 -1.58 15.15 7.10
C THR A 98 -0.95 13.76 6.92
N SER A 99 0.26 13.49 7.44
CA SER A 99 0.84 12.13 7.35
C SER A 99 0.12 11.09 8.21
N THR A 100 -0.64 11.52 9.22
CA THR A 100 -1.33 10.63 10.17
C THR A 100 -2.74 10.26 9.71
N ASP A 101 -3.27 10.95 8.70
CA ASP A 101 -4.64 10.72 8.24
C ASP A 101 -4.80 9.38 7.52
N ILE A 102 -5.93 8.71 7.74
CA ILE A 102 -6.39 7.63 6.86
C ILE A 102 -7.18 8.28 5.72
N VAL A 103 -6.74 8.01 4.49
CA VAL A 103 -7.34 8.58 3.27
C VAL A 103 -7.78 7.49 2.33
N GLU A 104 -8.88 7.72 1.64
CA GLU A 104 -9.50 6.77 0.73
C GLU A 104 -9.82 7.46 -0.60
N VAL A 105 -9.70 6.72 -1.69
CA VAL A 105 -10.08 7.19 -3.03
C VAL A 105 -11.55 6.87 -3.24
N ASP A 106 -12.30 7.88 -3.61
CA ASP A 106 -13.74 7.86 -3.79
C ASP A 106 -14.14 8.41 -5.16
N HIS A 107 -15.32 8.04 -5.65
CA HIS A 107 -15.91 8.60 -6.86
C HIS A 107 -16.81 9.79 -6.54
N ILE A 108 -16.56 10.94 -7.17
CA ILE A 108 -17.38 12.17 -7.05
C ILE A 108 -18.84 11.85 -7.38
N ILE A 109 -19.08 11.22 -8.54
CA ILE A 109 -20.34 10.59 -8.88
C ILE A 109 -20.20 9.09 -8.59
N PRO A 110 -21.00 8.51 -7.69
CA PRO A 110 -20.95 7.08 -7.40
C PRO A 110 -21.12 6.23 -8.66
N THR A 111 -20.41 5.11 -8.73
CA THR A 111 -20.52 4.15 -9.85
C THR A 111 -21.94 3.60 -10.00
N THR A 112 -22.66 3.42 -8.89
CA THR A 112 -24.07 2.99 -8.87
C THR A 112 -25.01 4.00 -9.54
N LEU A 113 -24.63 5.28 -9.55
CA LEU A 113 -25.33 6.39 -10.20
C LEU A 113 -24.75 6.74 -11.58
N GLY A 114 -23.94 5.86 -12.17
CA GLY A 114 -23.37 6.03 -13.52
C GLY A 114 -22.03 6.77 -13.56
N GLY A 115 -21.38 6.98 -12.43
CA GLY A 115 -20.03 7.53 -12.37
C GLY A 115 -18.98 6.63 -13.02
N LYS A 116 -18.08 7.23 -13.81
CA LYS A 116 -16.99 6.50 -14.49
C LYS A 116 -15.79 6.31 -13.57
N ASP A 117 -15.07 5.20 -13.74
CA ASP A 117 -13.82 4.92 -13.01
C ASP A 117 -12.63 5.63 -13.67
N THR A 118 -12.51 6.93 -13.44
CA THR A 118 -11.55 7.82 -14.14
C THR A 118 -10.97 8.87 -13.19
N TYR A 119 -9.79 9.40 -13.51
CA TYR A 119 -9.14 10.42 -12.68
C TYR A 119 -9.97 11.71 -12.56
N GLU A 120 -10.81 12.01 -13.55
CA GLU A 120 -11.72 13.15 -13.56
C GLU A 120 -12.80 12.98 -12.47
N ASN A 121 -13.32 11.76 -12.31
CA ASN A 121 -14.35 11.40 -11.35
C ASN A 121 -13.78 10.92 -9.99
N TRP A 122 -12.47 10.71 -9.85
CA TRP A 122 -11.87 10.37 -8.57
C TRP A 122 -11.57 11.61 -7.72
N GLN A 123 -11.79 11.45 -6.42
CA GLN A 123 -11.36 12.34 -5.37
C GLN A 123 -10.75 11.54 -4.22
N LEU A 124 -9.83 12.14 -3.49
CA LEU A 124 -9.27 11.64 -2.26
C LEU A 124 -10.03 12.30 -1.10
N LEU A 125 -10.45 11.49 -0.13
CA LEU A 125 -11.15 11.94 1.07
C LEU A 125 -10.46 11.41 2.32
N HIS A 126 -10.64 12.08 3.46
CA HIS A 126 -10.41 11.46 4.75
C HIS A 126 -11.41 10.31 4.93
N LYS A 127 -11.02 9.25 5.64
CA LYS A 127 -11.90 8.10 5.90
C LYS A 127 -13.28 8.51 6.41
N HIS A 128 -13.33 9.33 7.47
CA HIS A 128 -14.60 9.81 8.02
C HIS A 128 -15.42 10.66 7.03
N CYS A 129 -14.75 11.42 6.15
CA CYS A 129 -15.43 12.19 5.10
C CYS A 129 -16.03 11.28 4.03
N HIS A 130 -15.34 10.20 3.70
CA HIS A 130 -15.84 9.19 2.77
C HIS A 130 -17.07 8.48 3.31
N ASP A 131 -17.06 8.11 4.60
CA ASP A 131 -18.23 7.51 5.28
C ASP A 131 -19.44 8.45 5.24
N ILE A 132 -19.24 9.74 5.57
CA ILE A 132 -20.31 10.75 5.53
C ILE A 132 -20.83 10.96 4.11
N LYS A 133 -19.95 11.04 3.11
CA LYS A 133 -20.36 11.19 1.71
C LYS A 133 -21.21 9.99 1.27
N THR A 134 -20.72 8.77 1.51
CA THR A 134 -21.41 7.53 1.11
C THR A 134 -22.81 7.43 1.72
N ALA A 135 -22.98 7.89 2.96
CA ALA A 135 -24.29 7.92 3.61
C ALA A 135 -25.28 8.88 2.93
N ASN A 136 -24.80 9.94 2.26
CA ASN A 136 -25.61 11.04 1.75
C ASN A 136 -25.71 11.10 0.20
N ASP A 137 -24.84 10.40 -0.53
CA ASP A 137 -24.72 10.53 -1.99
C ASP A 137 -25.61 9.55 -2.79
N GLY A 138 -26.46 8.78 -2.09
CA GLY A 138 -27.40 7.84 -2.71
C GLY A 138 -26.76 6.55 -3.24
N SER A 139 -25.46 6.34 -3.03
CA SER A 139 -24.73 5.15 -3.49
C SER A 139 -25.30 3.83 -2.95
N LEU A 140 -25.89 3.87 -1.74
CA LEU A 140 -26.48 2.73 -1.04
C LEU A 140 -27.89 2.34 -1.52
N THR A 141 -28.54 3.14 -2.36
CA THR A 141 -29.97 2.93 -2.72
C THR A 141 -30.21 1.71 -3.60
N LYS A 142 -29.19 1.20 -4.30
CA LYS A 142 -29.30 0.04 -5.21
C LYS A 142 -29.08 -1.32 -4.55
N SER A 143 -28.64 -1.37 -3.28
CA SER A 143 -28.27 -2.62 -2.59
C SER A 143 -29.39 -3.23 -1.72
N LYS A 144 -30.56 -2.59 -1.58
CA LYS A 144 -31.72 -3.15 -0.87
C LYS A 144 -32.71 -3.84 -1.82
N GLN A 145 -32.29 -4.96 -2.39
CA GLN A 145 -33.19 -6.08 -2.61
C GLN A 145 -32.54 -7.31 -1.97
N LEU A 146 -32.51 -7.31 -0.64
CA LEU A 146 -32.40 -8.56 0.09
C LEU A 146 -33.79 -9.20 -0.01
N PRO A 147 -33.90 -10.49 -0.42
CA PRO A 147 -35.19 -11.15 -0.38
C PRO A 147 -35.69 -11.11 1.06
N ILE A 148 -36.92 -10.62 1.25
CA ILE A 148 -37.63 -10.77 2.51
C ILE A 148 -37.79 -12.28 2.69
N VAL A 149 -36.99 -12.89 3.56
CA VAL A 149 -37.27 -14.25 4.03
C VAL A 149 -38.41 -14.10 5.04
N GLU A 150 -39.64 -14.07 4.52
CA GLU A 150 -40.82 -14.34 5.34
C GLU A 150 -40.71 -15.80 5.79
N ASN A 151 -40.82 -16.01 7.10
CA ASN A 151 -40.92 -17.30 7.80
C ASN A 151 -39.59 -17.90 8.33
N TYR A 152 -39.10 -17.37 9.46
CA TYR A 152 -38.18 -18.08 10.36
C TYR A 152 -38.90 -18.96 11.40
N ASP A 153 -40.24 -18.95 11.43
CA ASP A 153 -41.04 -19.62 12.48
C ASP A 153 -41.55 -21.02 12.07
N ASN A 154 -41.15 -21.55 10.91
CA ASN A 154 -41.62 -22.86 10.41
C ASN A 154 -40.49 -23.85 10.12
N ASN A 155 -39.49 -23.97 10.98
CA ASN A 155 -38.56 -25.11 10.91
C ASN A 155 -38.38 -25.79 12.28
N PRO A 156 -39.20 -26.81 12.61
CA PRO A 156 -39.02 -27.62 13.79
C PRO A 156 -38.16 -28.85 13.45
N PHE A 157 -36.86 -28.67 13.23
CA PHE A 157 -35.85 -29.74 13.31
C PHE A 157 -34.48 -29.17 13.70
#